data_AF-A0A6P3YX11-F1
#
_entry.id   AF-A0A6P3YX11-F1
#
_cell.length_a   1.000
_cell.length_b   1.000
_cell.length_c   1.000
_cell.angle_alpha   90.00
_cell.angle_beta   90.00
_cell.angle_gamma   90.00
#
_symmetry.space_group_name_H-M   'P 1'
#
loop_
_entity.id
_entity.type
_entity.pdbx_description
1 polymer ?
#
loop_
_entity_poly.entity_id
_entity_poly.type
_entity_poly.pdbx_seq_one_letter_code
_entity_poly.pdbx_strand_id
1 'polypeptide(L)'
;MEDEYVEEMVRRLENLSRGKEEASEIVRRSLGGLEVVHAQKGLLRCKFPIPNDVSDPDGNWHVGAIASLMDILGVSTAYTSTGLSRLTVDFNISYYSTAKIQVPLFSFNSLVNHICTFIIYYI
;
A
#
# COMPACT_ATOMS: atom_id res chain seq x y z
N MET A 1 7.56 -19.98 10.46
CA MET A 1 7.45 -20.03 8.98
C MET A 1 6.45 -18.99 8.49
N GLU A 2 5.21 -18.93 9.00
CA GLU A 2 4.27 -17.88 8.59
C GLU A 2 4.65 -16.48 9.11
N ASP A 3 5.13 -16.39 10.35
CA ASP A 3 5.60 -15.12 10.92
C ASP A 3 6.85 -14.57 10.20
N GLU A 4 7.66 -15.45 9.60
CA GLU A 4 8.86 -15.09 8.85
C GLU A 4 8.51 -14.26 7.60
N TYR A 5 7.44 -14.62 6.87
CA TYR A 5 6.99 -13.86 5.71
C TYR A 5 6.43 -12.49 6.08
N VAL A 6 5.79 -12.38 7.24
CA VAL A 6 5.29 -11.11 7.76
C VAL A 6 6.48 -10.21 8.08
N GLU A 7 7.44 -10.69 8.86
CA GLU A 7 8.64 -9.94 9.26
C GLU A 7 9.47 -9.50 8.05
N GLU A 8 9.69 -10.39 7.08
CA GLU A 8 10.39 -10.08 5.85
C GLU A 8 9.70 -8.96 5.07
N MET A 9 8.37 -9.04 4.94
CA MET A 9 7.60 -8.06 4.18
C MET A 9 7.52 -6.70 4.85
N VAL A 10 7.38 -6.67 6.17
CA VAL A 10 7.48 -5.42 6.95
C VAL A 10 8.85 -4.78 6.71
N ARG A 11 9.94 -5.55 6.84
CA ARG A 11 11.30 -5.05 6.60
C ARG A 11 11.45 -4.48 5.19
N ARG A 12 10.90 -5.15 4.18
CA ARG A 12 10.95 -4.72 2.78
C ARG A 12 10.17 -3.41 2.56
N LEU A 13 8.94 -3.33 3.06
CA LEU A 13 8.13 -2.11 2.98
C LEU A 13 8.82 -0.92 3.67
N GLU A 14 9.43 -1.15 4.83
CA GLU A 14 10.21 -0.12 5.52
C GLU A 14 11.43 0.35 4.69
N ASN A 15 12.16 -0.57 4.06
CA ASN A 15 13.29 -0.22 3.22
C ASN A 15 12.85 0.57 1.98
N LEU A 16 11.79 0.13 1.31
CA LEU A 16 11.22 0.85 0.17
C LEU A 16 10.71 2.24 0.56
N SER A 17 9.99 2.36 1.68
CA SER A 17 9.46 3.64 2.17
C SER A 17 10.54 4.67 2.48
N ARG A 18 11.73 4.20 2.89
CA ARG A 18 12.92 5.01 3.21
C ARG A 18 13.87 5.16 2.02
N GLY A 19 13.54 4.59 0.87
CA GLY A 19 14.38 4.62 -0.33
C GLY A 19 15.70 3.85 -0.19
N LYS A 20 15.76 2.84 0.69
CA LYS A 20 16.94 1.98 0.92
C LYS A 20 16.98 0.73 0.04
N GLU A 21 15.94 0.51 -0.75
CA GLU A 21 15.82 -0.60 -1.70
C GLU A 21 15.66 -0.04 -3.11
N GLU A 22 16.33 -0.65 -4.08
CA GLU A 22 16.18 -0.27 -5.48
C GLU A 22 14.77 -0.61 -5.95
N ALA A 23 14.09 0.41 -6.46
CA ALA A 23 12.72 0.31 -6.93
C ALA A 23 12.51 1.28 -8.10
N SER A 24 11.56 0.96 -8.96
CA SER A 24 11.14 1.89 -10.01
C SER A 24 10.59 3.17 -9.39
N GLU A 25 10.63 4.27 -10.15
CA GLU A 25 10.19 5.57 -9.66
C GLU A 25 8.72 5.56 -9.21
N ILE A 26 7.87 4.78 -9.88
CA ILE A 26 6.47 4.61 -9.50
C ILE A 26 6.33 3.97 -8.11
N VAL A 27 7.13 2.95 -7.80
CA VAL A 27 7.13 2.30 -6.47
C VAL A 27 7.66 3.25 -5.41
N ARG A 28 8.76 3.95 -5.69
CA ARG A 28 9.34 4.94 -4.77
C ARG A 28 8.36 6.05 -4.41
N ARG A 29 7.65 6.63 -5.39
CA ARG A 29 6.66 7.67 -5.11
C ARG A 29 5.39 7.14 -4.45
N SER A 30 5.01 5.90 -4.74
CA SER A 30 3.82 5.29 -4.15
C SER A 30 4.03 4.90 -2.69
N LEU A 31 5.26 4.55 -2.27
CA LEU A 31 5.56 4.08 -0.91
C LEU A 31 6.32 5.10 -0.04
N GLY A 32 6.73 6.24 -0.59
CA GLY A 32 7.53 7.23 0.13
C GLY A 32 6.85 7.66 1.45
N GLY A 33 7.49 7.39 2.58
CA GLY A 33 6.95 7.73 3.90
C GLY A 33 5.83 6.83 4.42
N LEU A 34 5.52 5.72 3.74
CA LEU A 34 4.60 4.70 4.25
C LEU A 34 5.08 4.14 5.60
N GLU A 35 4.17 4.06 6.55
CA GLU A 35 4.38 3.46 7.87
C GLU A 35 3.50 2.21 8.01
N VAL A 36 4.08 1.06 8.33
CA VAL A 36 3.31 -0.14 8.67
C VAL A 36 2.90 -0.05 10.14
N VAL A 37 1.60 0.13 10.39
CA VAL A 37 1.02 0.29 11.73
C VAL A 37 0.74 -1.06 12.37
N HIS A 38 0.30 -2.03 11.56
CA HIS A 38 0.02 -3.40 12.00
C HIS A 38 0.22 -4.36 10.83
N ALA A 39 0.84 -5.50 11.10
CA ALA A 39 1.04 -6.55 10.12
C ALA A 39 0.79 -7.92 10.75
N GLN A 40 0.06 -8.76 10.02
CA GLN A 40 -0.11 -10.17 10.32
C GLN A 40 -0.39 -10.91 9.01
N LYS A 41 -0.49 -12.23 9.08
CA LYS A 41 -0.83 -13.06 7.93
C LYS A 41 -2.08 -12.56 7.21
N GLY A 42 -1.91 -12.14 5.95
CA GLY A 42 -3.00 -11.72 5.08
C GLY A 42 -3.64 -10.40 5.47
N LEU A 43 -3.00 -9.61 6.33
CA LEU A 43 -3.53 -8.32 6.75
C LEU A 43 -2.40 -7.31 7.00
N LEU A 44 -2.50 -6.16 6.33
CA LEU A 44 -1.60 -5.02 6.52
C LEU A 44 -2.43 -3.76 6.78
N ARG A 45 -2.12 -3.09 7.88
CA ARG A 45 -2.58 -1.73 8.18
C ARG A 45 -1.41 -0.78 8.04
N CYS A 46 -1.57 0.20 7.16
CA CYS A 46 -0.54 1.19 6.91
C CYS A 46 -1.09 2.60 7.08
N LYS A 47 -0.20 3.51 7.43
CA LYS A 47 -0.41 4.94 7.42
C LYS A 47 0.43 5.54 6.30
N PHE A 48 -0.17 6.39 5.48
CA PHE A 48 0.51 6.99 4.35
C PHE A 48 0.36 8.52 4.39
N PRO A 49 1.47 9.27 4.51
CA PRO A 49 1.44 10.72 4.31
C PRO A 49 1.35 10.99 2.81
N ILE A 50 0.26 11.58 2.33
CA ILE A 50 0.09 11.90 0.91
C ILE A 50 1.12 12.98 0.52
N PRO A 51 2.12 12.67 -0.33
CA PRO A 51 3.12 13.65 -0.69
C PRO A 51 2.56 14.65 -1.72
N ASN A 52 3.08 15.88 -1.71
CA ASN A 52 2.54 16.99 -2.52
C ASN A 52 2.76 16.80 -4.03
N ASP A 53 3.68 15.92 -4.42
CA ASP A 53 4.09 15.68 -5.81
C ASP A 53 3.22 14.65 -6.55
N VAL A 54 2.21 14.08 -5.88
CA VAL A 54 1.26 13.12 -6.46
C VAL A 54 -0.18 13.64 -6.42
N SER A 55 -0.36 14.96 -6.44
CA SER A 55 -1.68 15.59 -6.51
C SER A 55 -2.19 15.74 -7.94
N ASP A 56 -3.50 15.77 -8.11
CA ASP A 56 -4.18 16.25 -9.31
C ASP A 56 -4.16 17.80 -9.37
N PRO A 57 -4.63 18.42 -10.48
CA PRO A 57 -4.68 19.88 -10.61
C PRO A 57 -5.53 20.60 -9.55
N ASP A 58 -6.46 19.90 -8.89
CA ASP A 58 -7.35 20.43 -7.86
C ASP A 58 -6.80 20.23 -6.43
N GLY A 59 -5.56 19.73 -6.31
CA GLY A 59 -4.88 19.46 -5.05
C GLY A 59 -5.45 18.25 -4.29
N ASN A 60 -6.18 17.36 -4.95
CA ASN A 60 -6.52 16.05 -4.40
C ASN A 60 -5.42 15.05 -4.72
N TRP A 61 -5.36 13.96 -3.96
CA TRP A 61 -4.48 12.86 -4.30
C TRP A 61 -4.91 12.22 -5.62
N HIS A 62 -3.97 12.07 -6.55
CA HIS A 62 -4.25 11.53 -7.87
C HIS A 62 -4.69 10.06 -7.79
N VAL A 63 -5.80 9.73 -8.45
CA VAL A 63 -6.37 8.36 -8.44
C VAL A 63 -5.40 7.30 -8.92
N GLY A 64 -4.52 7.64 -9.88
CA GLY A 64 -3.45 6.74 -10.32
C GLY A 64 -2.42 6.44 -9.22
N ALA A 65 -2.11 7.41 -8.36
CA ALA A 65 -1.19 7.20 -7.24
C ALA A 65 -1.84 6.34 -6.14
N ILE A 66 -3.14 6.54 -5.90
CA ILE A 66 -3.94 5.66 -5.02
C ILE A 66 -3.90 4.22 -5.55
N ALA A 67 -4.18 4.04 -6.85
CA ALA A 67 -4.16 2.74 -7.50
C ALA A 67 -2.79 2.05 -7.38
N SER A 68 -1.69 2.75 -7.64
CA SER A 68 -0.35 2.19 -7.51
C SER A 68 -0.01 1.76 -6.08
N LEU A 69 -0.36 2.57 -5.07
CA LEU A 69 -0.16 2.17 -3.67
C LEU A 69 -0.97 0.91 -3.32
N MET A 70 -2.25 0.86 -3.70
CA MET A 70 -3.11 -0.27 -3.40
C MET A 70 -2.64 -1.56 -4.09
N ASP A 71 -2.16 -1.48 -5.32
CA ASP A 71 -1.59 -2.65 -6.02
C ASP A 71 -0.38 -3.22 -5.27
N ILE A 72 0.55 -2.36 -4.86
CA ILE A 72 1.73 -2.76 -4.10
C ILE A 72 1.34 -3.39 -2.75
N LEU A 73 0.44 -2.74 -1.99
CA LEU A 73 -0.02 -3.27 -0.70
C LEU A 73 -0.81 -4.57 -0.85
N GLY A 74 -1.54 -4.74 -1.97
CA GLY A 74 -2.21 -5.99 -2.32
C GLY A 74 -1.23 -7.13 -2.48
N VAL A 75 -0.18 -6.94 -3.28
CA VAL A 75 0.88 -7.94 -3.48
C VAL A 75 1.61 -8.23 -2.16
N SER A 76 1.96 -7.21 -1.38
CA SER A 76 2.58 -7.37 -0.06
C SER A 76 1.70 -8.16 0.91
N THR A 77 0.39 -7.88 0.95
CA THR A 77 -0.55 -8.60 1.81
C THR A 77 -0.65 -10.07 1.38
N ALA A 78 -0.69 -10.35 0.08
CA ALA A 78 -0.68 -11.73 -0.43
C ALA A 78 0.63 -12.48 -0.10
N TYR A 79 1.77 -11.78 -0.13
CA TYR A 79 3.07 -12.32 0.25
C TYR A 79 3.04 -12.80 1.71
N THR A 80 2.52 -12.00 2.64
CA THR A 80 2.46 -12.39 4.07
C THR A 80 1.69 -13.69 4.33
N SER A 81 0.82 -14.11 3.41
CA SER A 81 0.06 -15.37 3.53
C SER A 81 0.67 -16.56 2.81
N THR A 82 1.42 -16.31 1.74
CA THR A 82 1.82 -17.38 0.80
C THR A 82 3.33 -17.51 0.61
N GLY A 83 4.13 -16.54 1.07
CA GLY A 83 5.58 -16.47 0.83
C GLY A 83 5.95 -16.27 -0.65
N LEU A 84 4.96 -16.02 -1.52
CA LEU A 84 5.15 -15.91 -2.96
C LEU A 84 4.83 -14.48 -3.41
N SER A 85 5.75 -13.88 -4.17
CA SER A 85 5.49 -12.63 -4.89
C SER A 85 4.54 -12.92 -6.05
N ARG A 86 3.24 -12.70 -5.84
CA ARG A 86 2.20 -12.94 -6.85
C ARG A 86 2.05 -11.73 -7.77
N LEU A 87 1.69 -11.99 -9.02
CA LEU A 87 1.30 -10.95 -9.98
C LEU A 87 -0.18 -10.61 -9.78
N THR A 88 -0.51 -9.32 -9.83
CA THR A 88 -1.90 -8.85 -9.86
C THR A 88 -2.52 -9.22 -11.20
N VAL A 89 -3.58 -10.03 -11.17
CA VAL A 89 -4.27 -10.53 -12.39
C VAL A 89 -5.57 -9.77 -12.65
N ASP A 90 -6.21 -9.30 -11.57
CA ASP A 90 -7.40 -8.47 -11.59
C ASP A 90 -7.27 -7.40 -10.51
N PHE A 91 -7.73 -6.19 -10.81
CA PHE A 91 -7.59 -5.02 -9.96
C PHE A 91 -8.81 -4.12 -10.09
N ASN A 92 -9.60 -4.04 -9.03
CA ASN A 92 -10.78 -3.20 -8.95
C ASN A 92 -10.66 -2.22 -7.77
N ILE A 93 -10.94 -0.94 -8.03
CA ILE A 93 -11.02 0.10 -6.99
C ILE A 93 -12.33 0.85 -7.17
N SER A 94 -13.00 1.10 -6.04
CA SER A 94 -14.12 2.04 -5.94
C SER A 94 -13.69 3.28 -5.15
N TYR A 95 -13.87 4.47 -5.74
CA TYR A 95 -13.54 5.75 -5.12
C TYR A 95 -14.81 6.38 -4.53
N TYR A 96 -14.86 6.51 -3.20
CA TYR A 96 -16.04 7.01 -2.49
C TYR A 96 -15.96 8.51 -2.14
N SER A 97 -14.76 9.08 -2.05
CA SER A 97 -14.54 10.52 -1.81
C SER A 97 -13.12 10.92 -2.17
N THR A 98 -12.90 12.23 -2.34
CA THR A 98 -11.60 12.81 -2.67
C THR A 98 -10.70 12.90 -1.43
N ALA A 99 -9.44 12.51 -1.59
CA ALA A 99 -8.41 12.69 -0.57
C ALA A 99 -7.73 14.04 -0.78
N LYS A 100 -7.73 14.93 0.20
CA LYS A 100 -6.89 16.14 0.13
C LYS A 100 -5.46 15.81 0.53
N ILE A 101 -4.50 16.44 -0.15
CA ILE A 101 -3.10 16.44 0.30
C ILE A 101 -3.02 16.92 1.76
N GLN A 102 -2.01 16.46 2.51
CA GLN A 102 -1.76 16.76 3.93
C GLN A 102 -2.65 16.04 4.96
N VAL A 103 -3.69 15.31 4.55
CA VAL A 103 -4.45 14.43 5.46
C VAL A 103 -3.76 13.05 5.50
N PRO A 104 -3.34 12.55 6.68
CA PRO A 104 -2.75 11.23 6.78
C PRO A 104 -3.78 10.15 6.46
N LEU A 105 -3.44 9.27 5.53
CA LEU A 105 -4.29 8.18 5.10
C LEU A 105 -4.09 6.95 5.99
N PHE A 106 -5.17 6.25 6.33
CA PHE A 106 -5.09 4.87 6.82
C PHE A 106 -5.63 3.91 5.77
N SER A 107 -4.80 2.94 5.38
CA SER A 107 -5.21 1.84 4.51
C SER A 107 -5.37 0.56 5.34
N PHE A 108 -6.49 -0.13 5.15
CA PHE A 108 -6.70 -1.48 5.64
C PHE A 108 -6.73 -2.45 4.45
N ASN A 109 -5.79 -3.39 4.44
CA ASN A 109 -5.64 -4.39 3.39
C ASN A 109 -5.86 -5.77 3.99
N SER A 110 -6.76 -6.55 3.41
CA SER A 110 -7.00 -7.93 3.83
C SER A 110 -7.12 -8.86 2.64
N LEU A 111 -6.49 -10.02 2.74
CA LEU A 111 -6.59 -11.11 1.77
C LEU A 111 -7.72 -12.06 2.17
N VAL A 112 -8.74 -12.16 1.32
CA VAL A 112 -9.85 -13.10 1.49
C VAL A 112 -9.99 -13.91 0.19
N ASN A 113 -9.89 -15.24 0.26
CA ASN A 113 -10.03 -16.13 -0.92
C ASN A 113 -9.16 -15.72 -2.12
N HIS A 114 -7.92 -15.30 -1.89
CA HIS A 114 -6.97 -14.78 -2.90
C HIS A 114 -7.33 -13.42 -3.52
N ILE A 115 -8.33 -12.72 -2.98
CA ILE A 115 -8.71 -11.36 -3.37
C ILE A 115 -8.24 -10.40 -2.28
N CYS A 116 -7.44 -9.41 -2.65
CA CYS A 116 -7.10 -8.31 -1.76
C CYS A 116 -8.24 -7.30 -1.74
N THR A 117 -8.85 -7.11 -0.58
CA THR A 117 -9.87 -6.07 -0.34
C THR A 117 -9.23 -4.88 0.34
N PHE A 118 -9.54 -3.69 -0.16
CA PHE A 118 -8.96 -2.43 0.27
C PHE A 118 -10.04 -1.52 0.84
N ILE A 119 -9.80 -0.94 2.01
CA ILE A 119 -10.61 0.16 2.50
C ILE A 119 -9.69 1.32 2.90
N ILE A 120 -9.98 2.48 2.32
CA ILE A 120 -9.32 3.75 2.63
C ILE A 120 -10.24 4.55 3.53
N TYR A 121 -9.72 4.99 4.68
CA TYR A 121 -10.42 5.88 5.59
C TYR A 121 -9.66 7.21 5.70
N TYR A 122 -10.42 8.31 5.68
CA TYR A 122 -9.96 9.65 6.00
C TYR A 122 -10.31 9.96 7.46
N ILE A 123 -9.42 10.61 8.20
CA ILE A 123 -9.69 11.15 9.55
C ILE A 123 -9.55 12.67 9.49
#